data_AF-A0A0A9TW44-F1
#
_entry.id   AF-A0A0A9TW44-F1
#
_cell.length_a   1.000
_cell.length_b   1.000
_cell.length_c   1.000
_cell.angle_alpha   90.00
_cell.angle_beta   90.00
_cell.angle_gamma   90.00
#
_symmetry.space_group_name_H-M   'P 1'
#
loop_
_entity.id
_entity.type
_entity.pdbx_description
1 polymer ?
#
loop_
_entity_poly.entity_id
_entity_poly.type
_entity_poly.pdbx_seq_one_letter_code
_entity_poly.pdbx_strand_id
1 'polypeptide(L)'
;MYFTNVMLPQEGYFHSVVCNSDFRNFTVNNDLRYMEWDDPPQMEPHFLNVTHYDEIVGSGVPFARKFQENELLLDKIDEKILRRWRHRPVPGAWCTGRRRWFSDPCSQWSNVNIVRPGPQAEKFRRYMDQILEESKSGNNSCKQ
;
A
#
# COMPACT_ATOMS: atom_id res chain seq x y z
N MET A 1 23.64 11.44 16.91
CA MET A 1 24.39 12.07 15.80
C MET A 1 24.96 11.06 14.78
N TYR A 2 24.99 9.74 15.00
CA TYR A 2 25.61 8.80 14.03
C TYR A 2 25.05 8.88 12.58
N PHE A 3 23.72 8.87 12.42
CA PHE A 3 23.07 8.88 11.10
C PHE A 3 23.10 10.23 10.37
N THR A 4 23.68 11.29 10.93
CA THR A 4 23.76 12.58 10.23
C THR A 4 24.79 12.60 9.11
N ASN A 5 25.76 11.67 9.15
CA ASN A 5 26.88 11.60 8.18
C ASN A 5 26.86 10.28 7.38
N VAL A 6 25.72 9.62 7.29
CA VAL A 6 25.55 8.33 6.58
C VAL A 6 24.75 8.58 5.31
N MET A 7 25.13 7.94 4.20
CA MET A 7 24.35 7.94 2.96
C MET A 7 23.02 7.22 3.15
N LEU A 8 21.93 7.79 2.63
CA LEU A 8 20.56 7.25 2.76
C LEU A 8 20.19 6.89 4.21
N PRO A 9 20.25 7.84 5.16
CA PRO A 9 20.08 7.53 6.57
C PRO A 9 18.68 6.99 6.91
N GLN A 10 17.68 7.28 6.08
CA GLN A 10 16.31 6.79 6.25
C GLN A 10 16.20 5.27 6.07
N GLU A 11 17.09 4.66 5.27
CA GLU A 11 17.12 3.21 5.04
C GLU A 11 17.66 2.44 6.25
N GLY A 12 18.46 3.07 7.11
CA GLY A 12 19.08 2.41 8.26
C GLY A 12 18.61 2.89 9.64
N TYR A 13 18.26 4.17 9.77
CA TYR A 13 18.02 4.80 11.08
C TYR A 13 16.83 4.17 11.82
N PHE A 14 15.67 4.09 11.18
CA PHE A 14 14.46 3.59 11.83
C PHE A 14 14.57 2.12 12.22
N HIS A 15 15.11 1.29 11.32
CA HIS A 15 15.39 -0.12 11.58
C HIS A 15 16.35 -0.30 12.78
N SER A 16 17.44 0.48 12.81
CA SER A 16 18.43 0.40 13.89
C SER A 16 17.85 0.79 15.24
N VAL A 17 17.08 1.89 15.30
CA VAL A 17 16.48 2.38 16.55
C VAL A 17 15.41 1.41 17.05
N VAL A 18 14.47 0.99 16.18
CA VAL A 18 13.36 0.13 16.61
C VAL A 18 13.85 -1.24 17.10
N CYS A 19 14.85 -1.83 16.43
CA CYS A 19 15.42 -3.12 16.83
C CYS A 19 16.26 -3.07 18.11
N ASN A 20 16.73 -1.89 18.54
CA ASN A 20 17.53 -1.70 19.76
C ASN A 20 16.76 -0.93 20.85
N SER A 21 15.43 -0.94 20.78
CA SER A 21 14.54 -0.30 21.75
C SER A 21 13.54 -1.30 22.33
N ASP A 22 12.76 -0.87 23.31
CA ASP A 22 11.66 -1.66 23.89
C ASP A 22 10.58 -2.02 22.84
N PHE A 23 10.59 -1.40 21.67
CA PHE A 23 9.69 -1.69 20.55
C PHE A 23 10.12 -2.89 19.69
N ARG A 24 11.28 -3.52 19.96
CA ARG A 24 11.82 -4.64 19.16
C ARG A 24 10.80 -5.75 18.91
N ASN A 25 10.02 -6.11 19.92
CA ASN A 25 9.05 -7.21 19.85
C ASN A 25 7.74 -6.85 19.12
N PHE A 26 7.55 -5.57 18.78
CA PHE A 26 6.40 -5.09 18.01
C PHE A 26 6.75 -4.82 16.54
N THR A 27 7.94 -5.26 16.12
CA THR A 27 8.39 -5.10 14.73
C THR A 27 7.85 -6.20 13.84
N VAL A 28 7.58 -5.83 12.59
CA VAL A 28 7.14 -6.70 11.52
C VAL A 28 7.99 -6.37 10.30
N ASN A 29 8.65 -7.37 9.72
CA ASN A 29 9.52 -7.18 8.54
C ASN A 29 8.71 -7.05 7.24
N ASN A 30 7.88 -6.01 7.16
CA ASN A 30 7.05 -5.74 6.00
C ASN A 30 6.72 -4.23 5.96
N ASP A 31 6.98 -3.58 4.83
CA ASP A 31 6.73 -2.14 4.65
C ASP A 31 5.41 -1.82 3.93
N LEU A 32 4.60 -2.85 3.65
CA LEU A 32 3.30 -2.81 2.99
C LEU A 32 3.33 -2.23 1.56
N ARG A 33 4.47 -2.34 0.86
CA ARG A 33 4.64 -1.81 -0.50
C ARG A 33 5.04 -2.89 -1.49
N TYR A 34 4.45 -2.83 -2.67
CA TYR A 34 4.90 -3.59 -3.84
C TYR A 34 5.90 -2.75 -4.62
N MET A 35 7.05 -3.35 -4.91
CA MET A 35 8.15 -2.75 -5.67
C MET A 35 8.75 -3.82 -6.56
N GLU A 36 8.98 -3.47 -7.82
CA GLU A 36 9.68 -4.33 -8.77
C GLU A 36 11.15 -3.92 -8.81
N TRP A 37 12.07 -4.88 -8.67
CA TRP A 37 13.51 -4.64 -8.61
C TRP A 37 14.23 -5.45 -9.69
N ASP A 38 15.35 -4.92 -10.16
CA ASP A 38 16.34 -5.72 -10.88
C ASP A 38 16.94 -6.82 -9.99
N ASP A 39 17.48 -7.84 -10.62
CA ASP A 39 18.35 -8.83 -9.96
C ASP A 39 19.76 -8.75 -10.57
N PRO A 40 20.76 -8.18 -9.87
CA PRO A 40 20.70 -7.63 -8.52
C PRO A 40 20.02 -6.25 -8.43
N PRO A 41 19.46 -5.87 -7.27
CA PRO A 41 18.72 -4.61 -7.12
C PRO A 41 19.62 -3.39 -7.31
N GLN A 42 19.14 -2.42 -8.11
CA GLN A 42 19.76 -1.11 -8.28
C GLN A 42 19.34 -0.13 -7.17
N MET A 43 19.75 1.14 -7.27
CA MET A 43 19.43 2.17 -6.26
C MET A 43 17.93 2.49 -6.16
N GLU A 44 17.20 2.40 -7.28
CA GLU A 44 15.76 2.65 -7.33
C GLU A 44 15.02 1.48 -7.98
N PRO A 45 13.79 1.17 -7.54
CA PRO A 45 12.97 0.14 -8.16
C PRO A 45 12.52 0.57 -9.57
N HIS A 46 12.03 -0.39 -10.36
CA HIS A 46 11.51 -0.13 -11.71
C HIS A 46 10.25 0.73 -11.69
N PHE A 47 10.01 1.37 -12.84
CA PHE A 47 8.73 2.00 -13.11
C PHE A 47 7.68 0.93 -13.43
N LEU A 48 6.65 0.86 -12.61
CA LEU A 48 5.51 -0.01 -12.78
C LEU A 48 4.65 0.48 -13.95
N ASN A 49 4.21 -0.46 -14.78
CA ASN A 49 3.36 -0.21 -15.94
C ASN A 49 2.22 -1.25 -16.01
N VAL A 50 1.36 -1.16 -17.02
CA VAL A 50 0.16 -2.01 -17.17
C VAL A 50 0.43 -3.53 -17.08
N THR A 51 1.62 -4.02 -17.44
CA THR A 51 1.96 -5.46 -17.38
C THR A 51 2.04 -5.97 -15.94
N HIS A 52 2.36 -5.11 -14.98
CA HIS A 52 2.50 -5.44 -13.56
C HIS A 52 1.16 -5.45 -12.82
N TYR A 53 0.05 -5.12 -13.49
CA TYR A 53 -1.25 -4.94 -12.84
C TYR A 53 -1.71 -6.17 -12.06
N ASP A 54 -1.61 -7.37 -12.64
CA ASP A 54 -2.10 -8.59 -11.99
C ASP A 54 -1.26 -8.98 -10.77
N GLU A 55 0.04 -8.69 -10.80
CA GLU A 55 0.96 -8.91 -9.68
C GLU A 55 0.69 -7.92 -8.54
N ILE A 56 0.53 -6.64 -8.86
CA ILE A 56 0.15 -5.60 -7.89
C ILE A 56 -1.16 -5.98 -7.22
N VAL A 57 -2.20 -6.28 -8.02
CA VAL A 57 -3.50 -6.69 -7.49
C VAL A 57 -3.34 -7.96 -6.68
N GLY A 58 -2.61 -8.95 -7.19
CA GLY A 58 -2.38 -10.26 -6.60
C GLY A 58 -1.78 -10.19 -5.20
N SER A 59 -0.72 -9.38 -5.04
CA SER A 59 0.05 -9.23 -3.81
C SER A 59 -0.79 -8.87 -2.56
N GLY A 60 -1.88 -8.11 -2.73
CA GLY A 60 -2.76 -7.70 -1.63
C GLY A 60 -2.20 -6.59 -0.75
N VAL A 61 -1.02 -6.05 -1.06
CA VAL A 61 -0.47 -4.88 -0.37
C VAL A 61 -1.27 -3.62 -0.73
N PRO A 62 -1.35 -2.63 0.19
CA PRO A 62 -2.11 -1.41 -0.05
C PRO A 62 -1.38 -0.36 -0.88
N PHE A 63 -0.05 -0.43 -1.02
CA PHE A 63 0.75 0.57 -1.71
C PHE A 63 1.68 -0.06 -2.75
N ALA A 64 2.02 0.69 -3.80
CA ALA A 64 3.01 0.28 -4.79
C ALA A 64 3.85 1.49 -5.24
N ARG A 65 5.09 1.25 -5.67
CA ARG A 65 5.97 2.28 -6.27
C ARG A 65 7.03 1.64 -7.18
N LYS A 66 7.64 2.37 -8.12
CA LYS A 66 7.36 3.76 -8.52
C LYS A 66 6.57 3.81 -9.83
N PHE A 67 5.79 4.87 -10.04
CA PHE A 67 5.00 5.06 -11.26
C PHE A 67 5.57 6.22 -12.07
N GLN A 68 5.47 6.14 -13.40
CA GLN A 68 5.67 7.32 -14.24
C GLN A 68 4.46 8.25 -14.13
N GLU A 69 4.69 9.54 -14.36
CA GLU A 69 3.61 10.50 -14.47
C GLU A 69 2.68 10.11 -15.63
N ASN A 70 1.37 10.16 -15.41
CA ASN A 70 0.34 9.80 -16.41
C ASN A 70 0.41 8.34 -16.91
N GLU A 71 0.96 7.42 -16.12
CA GLU A 71 1.01 6.00 -16.46
C GLU A 71 -0.39 5.37 -16.57
N LEU A 72 -0.64 4.63 -17.65
CA LEU A 72 -1.94 3.98 -17.94
C LEU A 72 -2.37 2.96 -16.86
N LEU A 73 -1.40 2.39 -16.14
CA LEU A 73 -1.67 1.53 -14.99
C LEU A 73 -2.48 2.26 -13.91
N LEU A 74 -2.26 3.55 -13.69
CA LEU A 74 -2.98 4.34 -12.69
C LEU A 74 -4.45 4.47 -13.05
N ASP A 75 -4.78 4.70 -14.33
CA ASP A 75 -6.15 4.70 -14.82
C ASP A 75 -6.81 3.32 -14.65
N LYS A 76 -6.06 2.24 -14.89
CA LYS A 76 -6.54 0.87 -14.69
C LYS A 76 -6.83 0.57 -13.21
N ILE A 77 -5.98 1.05 -12.29
CA ILE A 77 -6.19 0.96 -10.83
C ILE A 77 -7.45 1.74 -10.43
N ASP A 78 -7.60 2.95 -10.93
CA ASP A 78 -8.77 3.80 -10.67
C ASP A 78 -10.08 3.12 -11.08
N GLU A 79 -10.10 2.53 -12.28
CA GLU A 79 -11.28 1.88 -12.82
C GLU A 79 -11.61 0.57 -12.10
N LYS A 80 -10.61 -0.32 -11.93
CA LYS A 80 -10.84 -1.71 -11.50
C LYS A 80 -10.81 -1.89 -9.98
N ILE A 81 -9.91 -1.18 -9.29
CA ILE A 81 -9.71 -1.32 -7.85
C ILE A 81 -10.55 -0.29 -7.10
N LEU A 82 -10.34 1.00 -7.41
CA LEU A 82 -10.99 2.11 -6.72
C LEU A 82 -12.41 2.37 -7.22
N ARG A 83 -12.76 1.85 -8.41
CA ARG A 83 -14.06 2.01 -9.05
C ARG A 83 -14.48 3.48 -9.13
N ARG A 84 -13.52 4.36 -9.41
CA ARG A 84 -13.74 5.80 -9.54
C ARG A 84 -13.64 6.21 -11.00
N TRP A 85 -14.38 7.26 -11.35
CA TRP A 85 -14.21 7.91 -12.65
C TRP A 85 -13.06 8.91 -12.62
N ARG A 86 -12.56 9.24 -13.81
CA ARG A 86 -11.48 10.21 -13.98
C ARG A 86 -11.84 11.53 -13.29
N HIS A 87 -10.90 12.08 -12.52
CA HIS A 87 -11.07 13.32 -11.74
C HIS A 87 -12.19 13.29 -10.69
N ARG A 88 -12.61 12.11 -10.24
CA ARG A 88 -13.62 11.97 -9.17
C ARG A 88 -13.02 11.32 -7.92
N PRO A 89 -13.58 11.62 -6.74
CA PRO A 89 -13.19 10.94 -5.51
C PRO A 89 -13.53 9.45 -5.58
N VAL A 90 -12.80 8.64 -4.82
CA VAL A 90 -13.08 7.21 -4.64
C VAL A 90 -14.45 7.05 -3.97
N PRO A 91 -15.40 6.30 -4.56
CA PRO A 91 -16.69 6.07 -3.90
C PRO A 91 -16.56 5.28 -2.60
N GLY A 92 -16.99 5.87 -1.50
CA GLY A 92 -16.98 5.26 -0.18
C GLY A 92 -18.38 5.15 0.44
N ALA A 93 -18.43 4.71 1.70
CA ALA A 93 -19.66 4.60 2.48
C ALA A 93 -20.37 5.94 2.73
N TRP A 94 -19.64 7.04 2.55
CA TRP A 94 -20.12 8.41 2.66
C TRP A 94 -20.92 8.87 1.43
N CYS A 95 -20.83 8.18 0.30
CA CYS A 95 -21.57 8.50 -0.92
C CYS A 95 -23.00 7.96 -0.85
N THR A 96 -23.99 8.86 -0.92
CA THR A 96 -25.43 8.54 -0.72
C THR A 96 -26.27 8.70 -1.98
N GLY A 97 -25.68 9.20 -3.07
CA GLY A 97 -26.35 9.33 -4.36
C GLY A 97 -26.83 7.97 -4.88
N ARG A 98 -28.04 7.95 -5.45
CA ARG A 98 -28.59 6.73 -6.06
C ARG A 98 -27.70 6.30 -7.22
N ARG A 99 -27.18 5.07 -7.16
CA ARG A 99 -26.50 4.43 -8.29
C ARG A 99 -27.49 4.22 -9.43
N ARG A 100 -27.41 5.09 -10.44
CA ARG A 100 -28.10 4.97 -11.71
C ARG A 100 -27.06 4.90 -12.82
N TRP A 101 -27.45 4.40 -14.00
CA TRP A 101 -26.58 4.44 -15.16
C TRP A 101 -26.20 5.91 -15.45
N PHE A 102 -24.90 6.18 -15.60
CA PHE A 102 -24.30 7.53 -15.75
C PHE A 102 -24.41 8.50 -14.55
N SER A 103 -24.86 8.05 -13.37
CA SER A 103 -24.91 8.90 -12.18
C SER A 103 -23.78 8.59 -11.21
N ASP A 104 -23.01 9.61 -10.86
CA ASP A 104 -21.97 9.52 -9.83
C ASP A 104 -22.61 9.31 -8.45
N PRO A 105 -22.36 8.20 -7.75
CA PRO A 105 -22.90 7.96 -6.40
C PRO A 105 -22.42 9.01 -5.37
N CYS A 106 -21.31 9.70 -5.64
CA CYS A 106 -20.73 10.70 -4.75
C CYS A 106 -21.17 12.14 -5.08
N SER A 107 -22.10 12.31 -6.02
CA SER A 107 -22.78 13.61 -6.24
C SER A 107 -23.56 14.10 -5.02
N GLN A 108 -24.00 13.17 -4.17
CA GLN A 108 -24.56 13.43 -2.84
C GLN A 108 -23.76 12.66 -1.81
N TRP A 109 -23.45 13.31 -0.70
CA TRP A 109 -22.63 12.74 0.37
C TRP A 109 -23.22 13.03 1.74
N SER A 110 -22.90 12.15 2.70
CA SER A 110 -23.29 12.29 4.10
C SER A 110 -22.05 12.36 5.00
N ASN A 111 -22.08 11.77 6.19
CA ASN A 111 -20.97 11.78 7.12
C ASN A 111 -19.72 11.09 6.53
N VAL A 112 -18.67 11.88 6.29
CA VAL A 112 -17.38 11.43 5.74
C VAL A 112 -16.60 10.51 6.69
N ASN A 113 -16.95 10.50 7.98
CA ASN A 113 -16.32 9.63 8.97
C ASN A 113 -16.87 8.20 8.97
N ILE A 114 -17.87 7.89 8.13
CA ILE A 114 -18.39 6.52 8.02
C ILE A 114 -17.36 5.68 7.26
N VAL A 115 -16.78 4.71 7.97
CA VAL A 115 -15.88 3.71 7.39
C VAL A 115 -16.63 2.39 7.25
N ARG A 116 -16.64 1.82 6.03
CA ARG A 116 -17.13 0.45 5.78
C ARG A 116 -16.12 -0.29 4.91
N PRO A 117 -15.71 -1.51 5.30
CA PRO A 117 -14.77 -2.29 4.52
C PRO A 117 -15.39 -2.66 3.17
N GLY A 118 -14.68 -2.35 2.09
CA GLY A 118 -14.96 -2.87 0.76
C GLY A 118 -14.18 -4.15 0.47
N PRO A 119 -14.34 -4.75 -0.73
CA PRO A 119 -13.62 -5.96 -1.11
C PRO A 119 -12.08 -5.85 -0.98
N GLN A 120 -11.52 -4.69 -1.30
CA GLN A 120 -10.08 -4.45 -1.16
C GLN A 120 -9.63 -4.33 0.30
N ALA A 121 -10.47 -3.77 1.18
CA ALA A 121 -10.20 -3.72 2.61
C ALA A 121 -10.22 -5.13 3.22
N GLU A 122 -11.14 -5.98 2.79
CA GLU A 122 -11.18 -7.39 3.19
C GLU A 122 -9.94 -8.16 2.70
N LYS A 123 -9.48 -7.88 1.48
CA LYS A 123 -8.23 -8.45 0.96
C LYS A 123 -7.03 -8.00 1.80
N PHE A 124 -6.94 -6.70 2.09
CA PHE A 124 -5.88 -6.15 2.93
C PHE A 124 -5.90 -6.73 4.36
N ARG A 125 -7.09 -6.94 4.96
CA ARG A 125 -7.20 -7.61 6.26
C ARG A 125 -6.53 -8.99 6.25
N ARG A 126 -6.83 -9.81 5.24
CA ARG A 126 -6.23 -11.15 5.11
C ARG A 126 -4.71 -11.09 4.99
N TYR A 127 -4.20 -10.11 4.24
CA TYR A 127 -2.76 -9.89 4.11
C TYR A 127 -2.12 -9.49 5.44
N MET A 128 -2.75 -8.60 6.19
CA MET A 128 -2.31 -8.23 7.55
C MET A 128 -2.32 -9.42 8.50
N ASP A 129 -3.38 -10.24 8.48
CA ASP A 129 -3.48 -11.44 9.30
C ASP A 129 -2.32 -12.41 8.98
N GLN A 130 -2.02 -12.63 7.69
CA GLN A 130 -0.90 -13.45 7.26
C GLN A 130 0.45 -12.94 7.79
N ILE A 131 0.74 -11.65 7.61
CA ILE A 131 2.01 -11.06 8.05
C ILE A 131 2.18 -11.18 9.57
N LEU A 132 1.10 -10.98 10.34
CA LEU A 132 1.13 -11.09 11.80
C LEU A 132 1.35 -12.53 12.27
N GLU A 133 0.85 -13.53 11.55
CA GLU A 133 1.13 -14.94 11.86
C GLU A 133 2.59 -15.32 11.50
N GLU A 134 3.11 -14.82 10.38
CA GLU A 134 4.52 -15.00 10.00
C GLU A 134 5.48 -14.35 11.02
N SER A 135 5.13 -13.16 11.54
CA SER A 135 5.95 -12.48 12.55
C SER A 135 5.96 -13.22 13.89
N LYS A 136 4.84 -13.83 14.29
CA LYS A 136 4.74 -14.66 15.51
C LYS A 136 5.53 -15.96 15.39
N SER A 137 5.70 -16.49 14.18
CA SER A 137 6.34 -17.79 13.92
C SER A 137 7.87 -17.78 14.09
N GLY A 138 8.46 -16.71 14.63
CA GLY A 138 9.89 -16.65 14.98
C GLY A 138 10.82 -16.23 13.84
N ASN A 139 10.27 -15.74 12.72
CA ASN A 139 11.04 -14.97 11.73
C ASN A 139 11.32 -13.57 12.30
N ASN A 140 12.21 -13.51 13.29
CA ASN A 140 12.53 -12.29 14.01
C ASN A 140 12.99 -11.22 13.01
N SER A 141 12.22 -10.14 12.92
CA SER A 141 12.50 -9.01 12.03
C SER A 141 13.83 -8.32 12.38
N CYS A 142 14.26 -8.47 13.63
CA CYS A 142 15.53 -7.98 14.15
C CYS A 142 16.43 -9.17 14.52
N LYS A 143 17.27 -9.61 13.58
CA LYS A 143 18.35 -10.57 13.83
C LYS A 143 19.51 -9.85 14.51
N GLN A 144 20.12 -10.52 15.47
CA GLN A 144 21.24 -10.01 16.26
C GLN A 144 22.55 -10.60 15.75
#